data_AF-A0A7X6UD13-F1
#
_entry.id   AF-A0A7X6UD13-F1
#
_cell.length_a   1.000
_cell.length_b   1.000
_cell.length_c   1.000
_cell.angle_alpha   90.00
_cell.angle_beta   90.00
_cell.angle_gamma   90.00
#
_symmetry.space_group_name_H-M   'P 1'
#
loop_
_entity.id
_entity.type
_entity.pdbx_description
1 polymer ?
#
loop_
_entity_poly.entity_id
_entity_poly.type
_entity_poly.pdbx_seq_one_letter_code
_entity_poly.pdbx_strand_id
1 'polypeptide(L)'
;METDDGEPGWLLLAGPAAGVATYTMLYRYYRNTDKSHGFEHETTIEAQPVTGSDAKVDEVRGTKRSAIQGNNKRKHRERVQRVQ
;
A
#
# COMPACT_ATOMS: atom_id res chain seq x y z
N MET A 1 23.73 35.35 37.76
CA MET A 1 23.26 34.72 36.51
C MET A 1 22.73 35.87 35.70
N GLU A 2 23.56 36.40 34.83
CA GLU A 2 23.30 37.59 34.02
C GLU A 2 22.16 37.24 33.05
N THR A 3 21.02 37.90 33.20
CA THR A 3 19.97 37.87 32.19
C THR A 3 20.41 38.84 31.11
N ASP A 4 21.01 38.31 30.05
CA ASP A 4 21.36 39.07 28.86
C ASP A 4 20.13 39.89 28.39
N ASP A 5 20.30 41.20 28.38
CA ASP A 5 19.37 42.20 27.86
C ASP A 5 19.35 42.17 26.32
N GLY A 6 18.97 41.02 25.75
CA GLY A 6 18.75 40.84 24.32
C GLY A 6 17.26 40.76 24.05
N GLU A 7 16.71 41.72 23.29
CA GLU A 7 15.32 41.66 22.81
C GLU A 7 14.99 40.24 22.35
N PRO A 8 13.88 39.64 22.82
CA PRO A 8 13.59 38.23 22.57
C PRO A 8 13.02 38.05 21.16
N GLY A 9 13.75 38.49 20.13
CA GLY A 9 13.35 38.39 18.72
C GLY A 9 13.10 36.95 18.28
N TRP A 10 13.65 35.96 19.00
CA TRP A 10 13.34 34.55 18.80
C TRP A 10 11.86 34.21 19.07
N LEU A 11 11.18 34.93 19.98
CA LEU A 11 9.75 34.76 20.23
C LEU A 11 8.91 35.13 19.01
N LEU A 12 9.34 36.14 18.24
CA LEU A 12 8.67 36.52 16.99
C LEU A 12 8.82 35.44 15.91
N LEU A 13 9.94 34.71 15.92
CA LEU A 13 10.15 33.58 15.02
C LEU A 13 9.44 32.30 15.47
N ALA A 14 9.08 32.19 16.76
CA ALA A 14 8.46 30.98 17.31
C ALA A 14 7.15 30.61 16.60
N GLY A 15 6.30 31.60 16.28
CA GLY A 15 5.03 31.38 15.57
C GLY A 15 5.23 30.84 14.14
N PRO A 16 5.94 31.59 13.25
CA PRO A 16 6.25 31.11 11.90
C PRO A 16 7.00 29.79 11.88
N ALA A 17 7.96 29.58 12.79
CA ALA A 17 8.70 28.33 12.90
C ALA A 17 7.78 27.16 13.27
N ALA A 18 6.88 27.33 14.25
CA ALA A 18 5.90 26.31 14.62
C ALA A 18 4.95 25.98 13.46
N GLY A 19 4.52 26.99 12.69
CA GLY A 19 3.67 26.79 11.50
C GLY A 19 4.37 25.96 10.42
N VAL A 20 5.60 26.35 10.04
CA VAL A 20 6.41 25.61 9.04
C VAL A 20 6.71 24.19 9.51
N ALA A 21 7.07 24.01 10.79
CA ALA A 21 7.35 22.71 11.36
C ALA A 21 6.13 21.79 11.33
N THR A 22 4.96 22.29 11.76
CA THR A 22 3.70 21.53 11.77
C THR A 22 3.29 21.13 10.36
N TYR A 23 3.30 22.06 9.41
CA TYR A 23 2.98 21.76 8.01
C TYR A 23 3.92 20.71 7.43
N THR A 24 5.23 20.86 7.66
CA THR A 24 6.24 19.95 7.13
C THR A 24 6.12 18.55 7.73
N MET A 25 5.85 18.44 9.03
CA MET A 25 5.62 17.17 9.71
C MET A 25 4.42 16.44 9.10
N LEU A 26 3.27 17.11 8.98
CA LEU A 26 2.06 16.53 8.40
C LEU A 26 2.27 16.15 6.94
N TYR A 27 2.91 17.04 6.17
CA TYR A 27 3.24 16.78 4.78
C TYR A 27 4.08 15.51 4.64
N ARG A 28 5.18 15.36 5.40
CA ARG A 28 6.03 14.16 5.34
C ARG A 28 5.31 12.90 5.82
N TYR A 29 4.52 13.01 6.89
CA TYR A 29 3.72 11.91 7.43
C TYR A 29 2.74 11.33 6.39
N TYR A 30 2.07 12.17 5.60
CA TYR A 30 1.12 11.72 4.59
C TYR A 30 1.74 11.46 3.22
N ARG A 31 2.76 12.23 2.82
CA ARG A 31 3.44 12.03 1.53
C ARG A 31 4.48 10.92 1.56
N ASN A 32 4.73 10.29 2.70
CA ASN A 32 5.75 9.25 2.84
C ASN A 32 7.09 9.66 2.20
N THR A 33 7.43 10.96 2.23
CA THR A 33 8.59 11.49 1.47
C THR A 33 9.92 10.93 1.98
N ASP A 34 9.92 10.46 3.22
CA ASP A 34 11.01 9.80 3.94
C ASP A 34 10.83 8.27 4.04
N LYS A 35 9.79 7.70 3.42
CA LYS A 35 9.56 6.26 3.37
C LYS A 35 9.75 5.78 1.94
N SER A 36 10.92 5.22 1.64
CA SER A 36 11.02 4.30 0.52
C SER A 36 10.10 3.12 0.82
N HIS A 37 9.14 2.86 -0.07
CA HIS A 37 8.36 1.63 -0.04
C HIS A 37 9.32 0.46 -0.28
N GLY A 38 9.95 -0.04 0.78
CA GLY A 38 10.69 -1.29 0.79
C GLY A 38 9.71 -2.45 0.73
N PHE A 39 9.05 -2.62 -0.41
CA PHE A 39 8.35 -3.88 -0.71
C PHE A 39 9.31 -4.76 -1.50
N GLU A 40 10.36 -5.22 -0.83
CA GLU A 40 11.06 -6.43 -1.24
C GLU A 40 10.57 -7.55 -0.32
N HIS A 41 9.45 -8.16 -0.69
CA HIS A 41 9.19 -9.52 -0.24
C HIS A 41 9.91 -10.44 -1.22
N GLU A 42 11.12 -10.86 -0.85
CA GLU A 42 11.72 -12.04 -1.45
C GLU A 42 10.86 -13.23 -1.02
N THR A 43 9.82 -13.50 -1.81
CA THR A 43 9.05 -14.73 -1.67
C THR A 43 9.93 -15.81 -2.24
N THR A 44 10.71 -16.49 -1.38
CA THR A 44 11.33 -17.76 -1.76
C THR A 44 10.19 -18.73 -2.09
N ILE A 45 9.85 -18.86 -3.37
CA ILE A 45 8.94 -19.88 -3.85
C ILE A 45 9.73 -21.17 -3.84
N GLU A 46 9.65 -21.91 -2.72
CA GLU A 46 10.06 -23.30 -2.71
C GLU A 46 9.02 -24.06 -3.54
N ALA A 47 9.35 -24.31 -4.82
CA ALA A 47 8.49 -25.04 -5.72
C ALA A 47 8.37 -26.48 -5.21
N GLN A 48 7.34 -26.76 -4.42
CA GLN A 48 6.98 -28.12 -4.10
C GLN A 48 6.58 -28.83 -5.40
N PRO A 49 6.98 -30.10 -5.59
CA PRO A 49 6.52 -30.86 -6.74
C PRO A 49 5.00 -30.86 -6.73
N VAL A 50 4.39 -30.41 -7.84
CA VAL A 50 2.95 -30.52 -8.03
C VAL A 50 2.63 -32.01 -8.17
N THR A 51 2.43 -32.69 -7.05
CA THR A 51 1.93 -34.07 -7.04
C THR A 51 0.44 -34.03 -7.29
N GLY A 52 0.06 -34.23 -8.54
CA GLY A 52 -1.33 -34.32 -8.98
C GLY A 52 -1.36 -34.84 -10.41
N SER A 53 -2.32 -35.69 -10.74
CA SER A 53 -2.59 -36.03 -12.13
C SER A 53 -3.16 -34.80 -12.83
N ASP A 54 -2.44 -34.24 -13.81
CA ASP A 54 -2.97 -33.19 -14.68
C ASP A 54 -3.99 -33.81 -15.64
N ALA A 55 -5.22 -33.96 -15.15
CA ALA A 55 -6.35 -34.38 -15.94
C ALA A 55 -6.98 -33.12 -16.55
N LYS A 56 -6.88 -33.00 -17.87
CA LYS A 56 -7.60 -31.96 -18.60
C LYS A 56 -9.11 -32.12 -18.39
N VAL A 57 -9.71 -31.17 -17.67
CA VAL A 57 -11.14 -31.21 -17.30
C VAL A 57 -12.05 -30.53 -18.33
N ASP A 58 -11.55 -29.55 -19.08
CA ASP A 58 -12.32 -28.84 -20.10
C ASP A 58 -11.41 -28.17 -21.14
N GLU A 59 -11.96 -27.82 -22.30
CA GLU A 59 -11.31 -27.00 -23.33
C GLU A 59 -12.31 -26.06 -23.98
N VAL A 60 -12.04 -24.75 -23.90
CA VAL A 60 -12.86 -23.74 -24.56
C VAL A 60 -12.14 -23.19 -25.79
N ARG A 61 -12.67 -23.48 -26.99
CA ARG A 61 -12.21 -22.90 -28.26
C ARG A 61 -13.25 -21.95 -28.84
N GLY A 62 -12.82 -20.79 -29.35
CA GLY A 62 -13.68 -19.87 -30.11
C GLY A 62 -14.81 -19.22 -29.30
N THR A 63 -14.57 -18.83 -28.05
CA THR A 63 -15.62 -18.23 -27.22
C THR A 63 -16.06 -16.86 -27.78
N LYS A 64 -17.37 -16.67 -27.97
CA LYS A 64 -18.00 -15.36 -28.25
C LYS A 64 -18.71 -14.78 -27.02
N ARG A 65 -18.56 -15.43 -25.86
CA ARG A 65 -19.25 -15.04 -24.62
C ARG A 65 -18.70 -13.70 -24.13
N SER A 66 -19.59 -12.77 -23.80
CA SER A 66 -19.24 -11.48 -23.21
C SER A 66 -18.93 -11.56 -21.71
N ALA A 67 -19.14 -12.72 -21.08
CA ALA A 67 -18.92 -12.92 -19.67
C ALA A 67 -18.52 -14.37 -19.34
N ILE A 68 -17.71 -14.52 -18.29
CA ILE A 68 -17.28 -15.81 -17.74
C ILE A 68 -18.42 -16.38 -16.87
N GLN A 69 -18.66 -17.68 -16.99
CA GLN A 69 -19.63 -18.39 -16.17
C GLN A 69 -19.15 -18.42 -14.71
N GLY A 70 -20.00 -18.00 -13.78
CA GLY A 70 -19.64 -17.89 -12.37
C GLY A 70 -18.92 -16.58 -11.99
N ASN A 71 -18.90 -15.56 -12.86
CA ASN A 71 -18.30 -14.27 -12.49
C ASN A 71 -19.02 -13.63 -11.28
N ASN A 72 -18.26 -12.99 -10.39
CA ASN A 72 -18.76 -12.32 -9.19
C ASN A 72 -18.91 -10.80 -9.36
N LYS A 73 -19.03 -10.29 -10.60
CA LYS A 73 -18.97 -8.85 -10.92
C LYS A 73 -19.96 -7.99 -10.13
N ARG A 74 -21.15 -8.53 -9.83
CA ARG A 74 -22.20 -7.84 -9.04
C ARG A 74 -22.19 -8.21 -7.54
N LYS A 75 -21.36 -9.17 -7.14
CA LYS A 75 -21.24 -9.70 -5.78
C LYS A 75 -19.78 -9.61 -5.31
N HIS A 76 -19.24 -8.39 -5.32
CA HIS A 76 -17.82 -8.11 -5.05
C HIS A 76 -17.32 -8.55 -3.65
N ARG A 77 -18.24 -8.82 -2.71
CA ARG A 77 -17.91 -9.31 -1.36
C ARG A 77 -17.89 -10.84 -1.25
N GLU A 78 -18.39 -11.54 -2.26
CA GLU A 78 -18.38 -13.00 -2.29
C GLU A 78 -16.97 -13.46 -2.68
N ARG A 79 -16.26 -14.05 -1.72
CA ARG A 79 -14.91 -14.58 -1.92
C ARG A 79 -14.99 -15.87 -2.74
N VAL A 80 -14.16 -15.97 -3.77
CA VAL A 80 -13.99 -17.23 -4.51
C VAL A 80 -13.39 -18.26 -3.56
N GLN A 81 -14.11 -19.35 -3.32
CA GLN A 81 -13.62 -20.47 -2.54
C GLN A 81 -12.74 -21.35 -3.45
N ARG A 82 -11.60 -21.81 -2.92
CA ARG A 82 -10.78 -22.80 -3.62
C ARG A 82 -11.55 -24.12 -3.67
N VAL A 83 -11.57 -24.76 -4.83
CA VAL A 83 -12.04 -26.14 -4.95
C VAL A 83 -11.05 -27.02 -4.17
N GLN A 84 -11.57 -27.81 -3.22
CA GLN A 84 -10.80 -28.84 -2.51
C GLN A 84 -10.67 -30.09 -3.37
#